data_AF-A0A8I3AH00-F1
#
_entry.id   AF-A0A8I3AH00-F1
#
_cell.length_a   1.000
_cell.length_b   1.000
_cell.length_c   1.000
_cell.angle_alpha   90.00
_cell.angle_beta   90.00
_cell.angle_gamma   90.00
#
_symmetry.space_group_name_H-M   'P 1'
#
loop_
_entity.id
_entity.type
_entity.pdbx_description
1 polymer ?
#
loop_
_entity_poly.entity_id
_entity_poly.type
_entity_poly.pdbx_seq_one_letter_code
_entity_poly.pdbx_strand_id
1 'polypeptide(L)'
;MGKAPASKTPGADGKAPSMASIAETGSSANFRTGQGSQTSSARGSSEVARPQAGLKVHPLKYEWVTWCRPCQPKGQPYEEYAKSLTAMVHCKTIEEFVVGFRHLKHPSELPVGWEYHFFKRGIRPIWEDEINRSGGKWVLRLKKGIADRYWEDTRFALLGEAFQEVGEEICGGVVSIRNGEDVISIWTRSTGGRVLKIRETWKNYLQCPPNTIFEFKSHRGALPERAHLANKAALSHNAFESLFDGEYHEFLACDHTISESLTTPVQHLYH
;
A
#
# COMPACT_ATOMS: atom_id res chain seq x y z
N MET A 1 -33.62 -14.30 53.91
CA MET A 1 -34.45 -13.21 54.50
C MET A 1 -33.65 -11.91 54.43
N GLY A 2 -34.29 -10.80 54.03
CA GLY A 2 -33.70 -9.44 53.88
C GLY A 2 -33.48 -9.06 52.41
N LYS A 3 -34.45 -8.57 51.61
CA LYS A 3 -35.23 -7.31 51.59
C LYS A 3 -34.38 -6.02 51.42
N ALA A 4 -34.18 -5.62 50.15
CA ALA A 4 -34.51 -4.36 49.43
C ALA A 4 -34.35 -2.97 50.14
N PRO A 5 -34.21 -1.81 49.44
CA PRO A 5 -34.96 -1.48 48.21
C PRO A 5 -34.26 -0.65 47.12
N ALA A 6 -34.91 -0.66 45.95
CA ALA A 6 -34.74 0.26 44.82
C ALA A 6 -35.76 1.42 44.88
N SER A 7 -35.41 2.56 44.30
CA SER A 7 -36.29 3.69 43.90
C SER A 7 -35.46 4.57 42.93
N LYS A 8 -35.90 5.20 41.83
CA LYS A 8 -37.20 5.69 41.34
C LYS A 8 -37.14 5.87 39.79
N THR A 9 -38.30 5.87 39.15
CA THR A 9 -38.66 6.50 37.83
C THR A 9 -39.76 7.56 38.16
N PRO A 10 -40.32 8.43 37.27
CA PRO A 10 -40.15 8.61 35.82
C PRO A 10 -40.18 10.06 35.26
N GLY A 11 -39.97 10.20 33.94
CA GLY A 11 -40.72 11.12 33.06
C GLY A 11 -40.04 12.42 32.60
N ALA A 12 -39.85 12.58 31.29
CA ALA A 12 -40.16 13.81 30.55
C ALA A 12 -39.94 13.63 29.04
N ASP A 13 -40.95 14.08 28.29
CA ASP A 13 -41.12 14.09 26.85
C ASP A 13 -40.10 14.95 26.10
N GLY A 14 -39.78 14.57 24.86
CA GLY A 14 -38.86 15.32 24.00
C GLY A 14 -38.90 14.87 22.55
N LYS A 15 -40.02 15.17 21.90
CA LYS A 15 -40.36 14.94 20.49
C LYS A 15 -39.33 15.57 19.53
N ALA A 16 -38.87 14.79 18.55
CA ALA A 16 -38.09 15.25 17.41
C ALA A 16 -38.88 16.23 16.52
N PRO A 17 -38.22 17.18 15.85
CA PRO A 17 -38.76 17.77 14.63
C PRO A 17 -38.03 17.22 13.40
N SER A 18 -38.81 16.53 12.57
CA SER A 18 -38.67 16.44 11.13
C SER A 18 -39.54 17.55 10.51
N MET A 19 -39.02 18.29 9.52
CA MET A 19 -39.76 18.90 8.40
C MET A 19 -38.71 19.46 7.43
N ALA A 20 -38.59 18.96 6.20
CA ALA A 20 -39.47 19.19 5.04
C ALA A 20 -39.28 20.57 4.38
N SER A 21 -38.91 20.48 3.11
CA SER A 21 -38.89 21.40 1.98
C SER A 21 -40.04 22.40 1.85
N ILE A 22 -39.79 23.50 1.11
CA ILE A 22 -40.67 24.40 0.30
C ILE A 22 -39.89 25.73 0.14
N ALA A 23 -39.81 26.49 -0.95
CA ALA A 23 -40.35 26.41 -2.30
C ALA A 23 -39.57 27.37 -3.24
N GLU A 24 -39.67 27.06 -4.53
CA GLU A 24 -39.40 27.94 -5.66
C GLU A 24 -40.33 29.16 -5.65
N THR A 25 -39.81 30.32 -6.06
CA THR A 25 -40.63 31.43 -6.56
C THR A 25 -40.05 31.90 -7.89
N GLY A 26 -40.70 31.47 -8.97
CA GLY A 26 -40.58 32.10 -10.27
C GLY A 26 -41.39 33.40 -10.31
N SER A 27 -40.89 34.39 -11.05
CA SER A 27 -41.73 35.46 -11.56
C SER A 27 -41.25 35.83 -12.96
N SER A 28 -42.01 35.34 -13.95
CA SER A 28 -41.96 35.75 -15.34
C SER A 28 -42.71 37.07 -15.51
N ALA A 29 -42.06 38.05 -16.16
CA ALA A 29 -42.73 39.21 -16.71
C ALA A 29 -42.44 39.29 -18.22
N ASN A 30 -43.49 39.09 -19.01
CA ASN A 30 -43.54 39.34 -20.45
C ASN A 30 -43.41 40.83 -20.75
N PHE A 31 -42.59 41.22 -21.75
CA PHE A 31 -42.96 42.31 -22.66
C PHE A 31 -42.21 42.32 -24.00
N ARG A 32 -43.01 42.17 -25.06
CA ARG A 32 -42.95 42.74 -26.43
C ARG A 32 -41.67 42.67 -27.27
N THR A 33 -41.82 41.87 -28.33
CA THR A 33 -41.13 41.93 -29.62
C THR A 33 -41.36 43.26 -30.36
N GLY A 34 -40.28 43.84 -30.89
CA GLY A 34 -40.27 44.93 -31.87
C GLY A 34 -38.93 44.99 -32.59
N GLN A 35 -38.95 44.88 -33.92
CA GLN A 35 -37.81 44.78 -34.84
C GLN A 35 -37.00 46.08 -34.97
N GLY A 36 -35.68 45.91 -35.20
CA GLY A 36 -34.93 46.62 -36.25
C GLY A 36 -34.30 47.97 -35.91
N SER A 37 -32.96 48.02 -35.83
CA SER A 37 -32.13 48.76 -36.80
C SER A 37 -30.65 48.59 -36.49
N GLN A 38 -29.87 48.32 -37.54
CA GLN A 38 -28.42 48.19 -37.51
C GLN A 38 -27.76 49.55 -37.28
N THR A 39 -26.78 49.63 -36.38
CA THR A 39 -25.63 50.53 -36.54
C THR A 39 -24.37 49.82 -36.04
N SER A 40 -23.38 49.80 -36.93
CA SER A 40 -22.05 49.23 -36.78
C SER A 40 -21.24 49.96 -35.71
N SER A 41 -20.74 49.24 -34.71
CA SER A 41 -19.68 49.71 -33.82
C SER A 41 -18.62 48.62 -33.71
N ALA A 42 -17.40 48.97 -34.15
CA ALA A 42 -16.24 48.12 -34.20
C ALA A 42 -15.93 47.52 -32.81
N ARG A 43 -16.04 46.20 -32.69
CA ARG A 43 -15.47 45.45 -31.57
C ARG A 43 -13.96 45.48 -31.70
N GLY A 44 -13.33 46.47 -31.07
CA GLY A 44 -11.95 46.33 -30.62
C GLY A 44 -11.88 45.12 -29.70
N SER A 45 -11.24 44.06 -30.16
CA SER A 45 -10.93 42.90 -29.32
C SER A 45 -9.85 43.36 -28.34
N SER A 46 -10.25 43.84 -27.18
CA SER A 46 -9.38 43.91 -26.02
C SER A 46 -9.10 42.48 -25.59
N GLU A 47 -8.08 41.91 -26.23
CA GLU A 47 -7.41 40.72 -25.74
C GLU A 47 -6.80 41.11 -24.40
N VAL A 48 -7.53 40.81 -23.32
CA VAL A 48 -7.04 40.95 -21.96
C VAL A 48 -5.90 39.94 -21.85
N ALA A 49 -4.67 40.42 -22.04
CA ALA A 49 -3.46 39.67 -21.80
C ALA A 49 -3.49 39.19 -20.34
N ARG A 50 -3.90 37.94 -20.15
CA ARG A 50 -3.83 37.27 -18.86
C ARG A 50 -2.35 37.24 -18.49
N PRO A 51 -1.93 37.82 -17.35
CA PRO A 51 -0.55 37.71 -16.94
C PRO A 51 -0.23 36.21 -16.83
N GLN A 52 0.67 35.72 -17.69
CA GLN A 52 1.30 34.43 -17.46
C GLN A 52 2.22 34.63 -16.26
N ALA A 53 1.65 34.67 -15.06
CA ALA A 53 2.39 34.44 -13.85
C ALA A 53 3.03 33.07 -14.03
N GLY A 54 4.36 33.03 -14.17
CA GLY A 54 5.10 31.78 -14.26
C GLY A 54 4.62 30.84 -13.16
N LEU A 55 4.44 29.56 -13.49
CA LEU A 55 3.96 28.57 -12.52
C LEU A 55 4.90 28.59 -11.30
N LYS A 56 4.34 28.90 -10.13
CA LYS A 56 5.09 28.87 -8.87
C LYS A 56 5.39 27.41 -8.53
N VAL A 57 6.67 27.06 -8.51
CA VAL A 57 7.16 25.74 -8.14
C VAL A 57 7.42 25.69 -6.64
N HIS A 58 7.06 24.58 -5.99
CA HIS A 58 7.22 24.41 -4.55
C HIS A 58 8.30 23.37 -4.24
N PRO A 59 9.53 23.80 -3.89
CA PRO A 59 10.63 22.88 -3.61
C PRO A 59 10.41 22.11 -2.31
N LEU A 60 10.85 20.85 -2.30
CA LEU A 60 10.87 19.99 -1.12
C LEU A 60 12.17 20.19 -0.34
N LYS A 61 12.13 19.98 0.98
CA LYS A 61 13.33 20.04 1.82
C LYS A 61 14.32 18.90 1.51
N TYR A 62 13.79 17.72 1.20
CA TYR A 62 14.57 16.58 0.73
C TYR A 62 14.06 16.15 -0.64
N GLU A 63 14.95 15.60 -1.44
CA GLU A 63 14.54 14.85 -2.64
C GLU A 63 14.10 13.45 -2.22
N TRP A 64 13.09 12.92 -2.91
CA TRP A 64 12.51 11.61 -2.60
C TRP A 64 12.50 10.72 -3.83
N VAL A 65 12.62 9.42 -3.58
CA VAL A 65 12.56 8.38 -4.61
C VAL A 65 11.53 7.33 -4.18
N THR A 66 10.56 7.09 -5.06
CA THR A 66 9.64 5.96 -4.95
C THR A 66 10.26 4.74 -5.63
N TRP A 67 10.31 3.63 -4.90
CA TRP A 67 10.69 2.32 -5.41
C TRP A 67 9.50 1.37 -5.36
N CYS A 68 9.48 0.38 -6.23
CA CYS A 68 8.55 -0.73 -6.18
C CYS A 68 9.31 -2.04 -6.06
N ARG A 69 8.75 -2.96 -5.28
CA ARG A 69 9.11 -4.36 -5.27
C ARG A 69 7.86 -5.18 -5.59
N PRO A 70 7.76 -5.75 -6.79
CA PRO A 70 6.70 -6.69 -7.11
C PRO A 70 6.73 -7.93 -6.21
N CYS A 71 5.59 -8.59 -6.07
CA CYS A 71 5.55 -9.91 -5.45
C CYS A 71 6.41 -10.89 -6.27
N GLN A 72 7.19 -11.71 -5.58
CA GLN A 72 7.98 -12.75 -6.23
C GLN A 72 7.02 -13.80 -6.85
N PRO A 73 7.13 -14.10 -8.15
CA PRO A 73 6.32 -15.13 -8.78
C PRO A 73 6.55 -16.50 -8.13
N LYS A 74 5.48 -17.29 -8.01
CA LYS A 74 5.59 -18.69 -7.54
C LYS A 74 6.42 -19.51 -8.53
N GLY A 75 7.30 -20.37 -8.02
CA GLY A 75 8.13 -21.27 -8.83
C GLY A 75 9.35 -20.63 -9.49
N GLN A 76 9.62 -19.34 -9.25
CA GLN A 76 10.86 -18.69 -9.68
C GLN A 76 11.93 -18.76 -8.59
N PRO A 77 13.23 -18.88 -8.94
CA PRO A 77 14.32 -18.85 -7.97
C PRO A 77 14.24 -17.63 -7.06
N TYR A 78 14.71 -17.78 -5.82
CA TYR A 78 14.79 -16.67 -4.88
C TYR A 78 15.58 -15.51 -5.49
N GLU A 79 14.89 -14.40 -5.72
CA GLU A 79 15.54 -13.15 -6.07
C GLU A 79 15.89 -12.38 -4.80
N GLU A 80 17.17 -12.03 -4.69
CA GLU A 80 17.68 -11.22 -3.60
C GLU A 80 16.89 -9.91 -3.47
N TYR A 81 16.51 -9.57 -2.23
CA TYR A 81 15.64 -8.43 -1.96
C TYR A 81 16.10 -7.13 -2.64
N ALA A 82 17.40 -6.85 -2.57
CA ALA A 82 17.99 -5.65 -3.17
C ALA A 82 17.85 -5.59 -4.71
N LYS A 83 17.84 -6.74 -5.40
CA LYS A 83 17.74 -6.82 -6.87
C LYS A 83 16.31 -6.63 -7.37
N SER A 84 15.34 -7.10 -6.59
CA SER A 84 13.91 -6.94 -6.90
C SER A 84 13.37 -5.50 -6.75
N LEU A 85 14.18 -4.58 -6.21
CA LEU A 85 13.79 -3.18 -6.00
C LEU A 85 14.05 -2.34 -7.25
N THR A 86 12.98 -1.78 -7.82
CA THR A 86 13.07 -0.90 -8.99
C THR A 86 12.71 0.53 -8.62
N ALA A 87 13.61 1.48 -8.91
CA ALA A 87 13.32 2.91 -8.76
C ALA A 87 12.31 3.34 -9.84
N MET A 88 11.29 4.10 -9.45
CA MET A 88 10.20 4.51 -10.35
C MET A 88 10.14 6.02 -10.54
N VAL A 89 9.94 6.76 -9.45
CA VAL A 89 9.66 8.21 -9.47
C VAL A 89 10.64 8.91 -8.57
N HIS A 90 11.30 9.93 -9.09
CA HIS A 90 12.10 10.87 -8.32
C HIS A 90 11.42 12.23 -8.31
N CYS A 91 11.40 12.90 -7.15
CA CYS A 91 10.87 14.25 -7.02
C CYS A 91 11.71 15.10 -6.07
N LYS A 92 11.87 16.38 -6.43
CA LYS A 92 12.47 17.45 -5.63
C LYS A 92 11.50 18.62 -5.42
N THR A 93 10.32 18.55 -6.02
CA THR A 93 9.22 19.53 -5.90
C THR A 93 7.88 18.83 -5.64
N ILE A 94 6.92 19.57 -5.10
CA ILE A 94 5.54 19.08 -4.91
C ILE A 94 4.89 18.74 -6.25
N GLU A 95 5.11 19.55 -7.28
CA GLU A 95 4.53 19.34 -8.60
C GLU A 95 5.03 18.04 -9.25
N GLU A 96 6.34 17.76 -9.17
CA GLU A 96 6.91 16.49 -9.62
C GLU A 96 6.34 15.30 -8.83
N PHE A 97 6.15 15.46 -7.51
CA PHE A 97 5.52 14.43 -6.69
C PHE A 97 4.09 14.14 -7.17
N VAL A 98 3.26 15.16 -7.38
CA VAL A 98 1.86 14.99 -7.82
C VAL A 98 1.79 14.33 -9.20
N VAL A 99 2.64 14.76 -10.14
CA VAL A 99 2.71 14.18 -11.49
C VAL A 99 3.21 12.73 -11.47
N GLY A 100 4.22 12.42 -10.66
CA GLY A 100 4.71 11.05 -10.55
C GLY A 100 3.71 10.14 -9.83
N PHE A 101 3.08 10.63 -8.77
CA PHE A 101 2.16 9.85 -7.95
C PHE A 101 0.89 9.45 -8.70
N ARG A 102 0.32 10.32 -9.54
CA ARG A 102 -0.90 9.99 -10.32
C ARG A 102 -0.75 8.79 -11.27
N HIS A 103 0.48 8.36 -11.55
CA HIS A 103 0.77 7.21 -12.39
C HIS A 103 0.97 5.91 -11.60
N LEU A 104 0.99 5.98 -10.26
CA LEU A 104 1.10 4.81 -9.40
C LEU A 104 -0.28 4.28 -9.05
N LYS A 105 -0.44 2.95 -9.12
CA LYS A 105 -1.63 2.28 -8.60
C LYS A 105 -1.77 2.51 -7.09
N HIS A 106 -3.00 2.55 -6.61
CA HIS A 106 -3.26 2.58 -5.18
C HIS A 106 -2.83 1.26 -4.52
N PRO A 107 -2.39 1.27 -3.25
CA PRO A 107 -2.08 0.06 -2.48
C PRO A 107 -3.13 -1.04 -2.59
N SER A 108 -4.43 -0.69 -2.57
CA SER A 108 -5.55 -1.61 -2.68
C SER A 108 -5.66 -2.33 -4.04
N GLU A 109 -5.08 -1.77 -5.10
CA GLU A 109 -5.09 -2.32 -6.46
C GLU A 109 -3.89 -3.23 -6.74
N LEU A 110 -2.93 -3.29 -5.81
CA LEU A 110 -1.72 -4.08 -5.97
C LEU A 110 -1.95 -5.53 -5.55
N PRO A 111 -1.30 -6.50 -6.23
CA PRO A 111 -1.32 -7.89 -5.79
C PRO A 111 -0.68 -8.07 -4.41
N VAL A 112 -1.12 -9.09 -3.68
CA VAL A 112 -0.51 -9.49 -2.40
C VAL A 112 0.98 -9.79 -2.60
N GLY A 113 1.81 -9.28 -1.70
CA GLY A 113 3.27 -9.40 -1.71
C GLY A 113 3.99 -8.22 -2.37
N TRP A 114 3.25 -7.28 -2.98
CA TRP A 114 3.84 -6.05 -3.51
C TRP A 114 4.19 -5.06 -2.40
N GLU A 115 5.24 -4.27 -2.65
CA GLU A 115 5.65 -3.18 -1.78
C GLU A 115 5.93 -1.90 -2.60
N TYR A 116 5.56 -0.75 -2.03
CA TYR A 116 6.12 0.54 -2.42
C TYR A 116 6.99 1.09 -1.29
N HIS A 117 8.09 1.72 -1.68
CA HIS A 117 9.01 2.40 -0.78
C HIS A 117 9.12 3.86 -1.19
N PHE A 118 9.04 4.77 -0.24
CA PHE A 118 9.18 6.20 -0.48
C PHE A 118 10.30 6.74 0.42
N PHE A 119 11.51 6.86 -0.12
CA PHE A 119 12.73 7.11 0.64
C PHE A 119 13.41 8.39 0.21
N LYS A 120 14.12 9.04 1.15
CA LYS A 120 14.98 10.17 0.82
C LYS A 120 16.05 9.72 -0.19
N ARG A 121 16.35 10.58 -1.15
CA ARG A 121 17.39 10.32 -2.15
C ARG A 121 18.72 10.03 -1.46
N GLY A 122 19.43 9.02 -1.97
CA GLY A 122 20.70 8.57 -1.42
C GLY A 122 20.58 7.50 -0.34
N ILE A 123 19.36 7.16 0.11
CA ILE A 123 19.12 6.06 1.05
C ILE A 123 18.38 4.94 0.31
N ARG A 124 19.00 3.76 0.19
CA ARG A 124 18.32 2.61 -0.43
C ARG A 124 17.37 1.99 0.59
N PRO A 125 16.18 1.51 0.18
CA PRO A 125 15.21 0.89 1.08
C PRO A 125 15.59 -0.57 1.45
N ILE A 126 16.86 -0.79 1.79
CA ILE A 126 17.42 -2.07 2.22
C ILE A 126 18.09 -1.89 3.58
N TRP A 127 18.15 -2.94 4.38
CA TRP A 127 18.67 -2.83 5.75
C TRP A 127 20.21 -2.77 5.78
N GLU A 128 20.85 -3.25 4.71
CA GLU A 128 22.30 -3.23 4.48
C GLU A 128 22.82 -1.82 4.17
N ASP A 129 21.93 -0.90 3.79
CA ASP A 129 22.28 0.50 3.59
C ASP A 129 22.88 1.07 4.88
N GLU A 130 23.98 1.81 4.74
CA GLU A 130 24.77 2.29 5.88
C GLU A 130 23.94 3.15 6.85
N ILE A 131 22.94 3.86 6.32
CA ILE A 131 22.08 4.73 7.13
C ILE A 131 21.00 3.90 7.84
N ASN A 132 20.52 2.82 7.23
CA ASN A 132 19.46 1.99 7.80
C ASN A 132 19.99 0.94 8.80
N ARG A 133 21.21 0.42 8.64
CA ARG A 133 21.70 -0.76 9.39
C ARG A 133 21.68 -0.64 10.92
N SER A 134 21.79 0.58 11.44
CA SER A 134 21.78 0.87 12.89
C SER A 134 20.41 1.32 13.41
N GLY A 135 19.42 1.34 12.53
CA GLY A 135 18.10 1.89 12.77
C GLY A 135 17.02 0.86 13.07
N GLY A 136 15.80 1.24 12.73
CA GLY A 136 14.62 0.40 12.86
C GLY A 136 13.44 0.98 12.11
N LYS A 137 12.26 0.43 12.37
CA LYS A 137 11.02 0.93 11.77
C LYS A 137 9.87 0.91 12.75
N TRP A 138 9.04 1.95 12.68
CA TRP A 138 7.68 1.90 13.20
C TRP A 138 6.80 1.13 12.24
N VAL A 139 5.91 0.29 12.77
CA VAL A 139 5.01 -0.57 12.01
C VAL A 139 3.58 -0.27 12.43
N LEU A 140 2.76 0.09 11.44
CA LEU A 140 1.31 0.25 11.54
C LEU A 140 0.65 -0.84 10.71
N ARG A 141 -0.18 -1.68 11.36
CA ARG A 141 -0.97 -2.71 10.68
C ARG A 141 -2.40 -2.22 10.47
N LEU A 142 -2.90 -2.38 9.26
CA LEU A 142 -4.19 -1.88 8.83
C LEU A 142 -5.04 -3.05 8.33
N LYS A 143 -6.34 -3.00 8.64
CA LYS A 143 -7.30 -3.86 7.94
C LYS A 143 -7.33 -3.51 6.45
N LYS A 144 -7.77 -4.44 5.61
CA LYS A 144 -7.96 -4.17 4.18
C LYS A 144 -8.96 -3.03 3.94
N GLY A 145 -8.76 -2.32 2.83
CA GLY A 145 -9.67 -1.26 2.36
C GLY A 145 -9.39 0.14 2.89
N ILE A 146 -8.43 0.31 3.81
CA ILE A 146 -8.04 1.64 4.33
C ILE A 146 -6.59 2.03 3.99
N ALA A 147 -5.80 1.13 3.39
CA ALA A 147 -4.37 1.36 3.16
C ALA A 147 -4.09 2.57 2.26
N ASP A 148 -4.93 2.85 1.27
CA ASP A 148 -4.72 3.92 0.29
C ASP A 148 -4.60 5.28 0.97
N ARG A 149 -5.60 5.63 1.79
CA ARG A 149 -5.64 6.89 2.54
C ARG A 149 -4.44 7.01 3.48
N TYR A 150 -4.23 5.98 4.31
CA TYR A 150 -3.15 6.01 5.30
C TYR A 150 -1.76 6.08 4.67
N TRP A 151 -1.56 5.45 3.51
CA TRP A 151 -0.30 5.51 2.77
C TRP A 151 -0.08 6.87 2.11
N GLU A 152 -1.13 7.46 1.56
CA GLU A 152 -1.10 8.82 1.04
C GLU A 152 -0.80 9.85 2.13
N ASP A 153 -1.55 9.82 3.23
CA ASP A 153 -1.34 10.69 4.39
C ASP A 153 0.08 10.53 4.96
N THR A 154 0.61 9.30 5.01
CA THR A 154 1.98 9.04 5.46
C THR A 154 3.00 9.72 4.54
N ARG A 155 2.83 9.66 3.22
CA ARG A 155 3.74 10.34 2.28
C ARG A 155 3.63 11.85 2.38
N PHE A 156 2.43 12.40 2.58
CA PHE A 156 2.27 13.83 2.83
C PHE A 156 2.91 14.27 4.15
N ALA A 157 2.84 13.47 5.21
CA ALA A 157 3.53 13.75 6.46
C ALA A 157 5.06 13.81 6.26
N LEU A 158 5.60 12.91 5.42
CA LEU A 158 7.02 12.85 5.09
C LEU A 158 7.46 14.06 4.23
N LEU A 159 6.73 14.35 3.16
CA LEU A 159 7.01 15.46 2.24
C LEU A 159 6.84 16.83 2.88
N GLY A 160 5.78 16.98 3.67
CA GLY A 160 5.41 18.22 4.34
C GLY A 160 6.18 18.48 5.65
N GLU A 161 7.19 17.67 5.95
CA GLU A 161 8.04 17.82 7.15
C GLU A 161 7.26 17.87 8.47
N ALA A 162 6.17 17.09 8.56
CA ALA A 162 5.29 17.07 9.75
C ALA A 162 6.04 16.66 11.04
N PHE A 163 7.15 15.94 10.89
CA PHE A 163 8.00 15.43 11.97
C PHE A 163 8.99 16.44 12.53
N GLN A 164 9.14 17.61 11.89
CA GLN A 164 9.94 18.74 12.37
C GLN A 164 11.34 18.32 12.86
N GLU A 165 11.62 18.50 14.15
CA GLU A 165 12.89 18.23 14.84
C GLU A 165 13.41 16.80 14.65
N VAL A 166 12.51 15.82 14.52
CA VAL A 166 12.87 14.41 14.35
C VAL A 166 12.74 13.95 12.89
N GLY A 167 12.43 14.85 11.97
CA GLY A 167 12.30 14.55 10.54
C GLY A 167 13.63 14.11 9.90
N GLU A 168 14.77 14.56 10.43
CA GLU A 168 16.09 14.09 10.00
C GLU A 168 16.28 12.58 10.24
N GLU A 169 15.69 12.03 11.30
CA GLU A 169 15.83 10.62 11.65
C GLU A 169 15.18 9.69 10.66
N ILE A 170 14.19 10.19 9.93
CA ILE A 170 13.42 9.40 9.00
C ILE A 170 14.23 9.15 7.73
N CYS A 171 14.28 7.88 7.32
CA CYS A 171 14.88 7.44 6.07
C CYS A 171 13.83 7.36 4.96
N GLY A 172 12.66 6.82 5.29
CA GLY A 172 11.55 6.67 4.34
C GLY A 172 10.35 5.92 4.90
N GLY A 173 9.32 5.81 4.07
CA GLY A 173 8.11 5.03 4.32
C GLY A 173 8.05 3.78 3.44
N VAL A 174 7.36 2.75 3.90
CA VAL A 174 7.05 1.53 3.13
C VAL A 174 5.59 1.19 3.31
N VAL A 175 4.91 0.79 2.24
CA VAL A 175 3.64 0.06 2.31
C VAL A 175 3.84 -1.33 1.73
N SER A 176 3.43 -2.36 2.47
CA SER A 176 3.49 -3.76 2.07
C SER A 176 2.08 -4.34 2.04
N ILE A 177 1.70 -4.90 0.90
CA ILE A 177 0.38 -5.53 0.71
C ILE A 177 0.45 -6.97 1.16
N ARG A 178 -0.30 -7.35 2.19
CA ARG A 178 -0.24 -8.72 2.73
C ARG A 178 -1.57 -9.43 2.58
N ASN A 179 -1.59 -10.72 2.91
CA ASN A 179 -2.84 -11.46 2.99
C ASN A 179 -3.58 -11.05 4.28
N GLY A 180 -4.84 -10.64 4.18
CA GLY A 180 -5.70 -10.26 5.32
C GLY A 180 -5.48 -8.86 5.91
N GLU A 181 -4.27 -8.30 5.82
CA GLU A 181 -3.95 -6.95 6.30
C GLU A 181 -2.97 -6.23 5.38
N ASP A 182 -2.82 -4.92 5.56
CA ASP A 182 -1.78 -4.11 4.93
C ASP A 182 -0.89 -3.51 6.01
N VAL A 183 0.38 -3.31 5.69
CA VAL A 183 1.36 -2.83 6.67
C VAL A 183 2.04 -1.59 6.13
N ILE A 184 1.97 -0.50 6.88
CA ILE A 184 2.74 0.71 6.62
C ILE A 184 3.87 0.79 7.63
N SER A 185 5.05 1.23 7.22
CA SER A 185 6.19 1.41 8.10
C SER A 185 6.93 2.70 7.82
N ILE A 186 7.45 3.36 8.86
CA ILE A 186 8.42 4.45 8.75
C ILE A 186 9.77 3.95 9.25
N TRP A 187 10.79 4.02 8.41
CA TRP A 187 12.16 3.62 8.72
C TRP A 187 12.95 4.79 9.28
N THR A 188 13.75 4.51 10.31
CA THR A 188 14.55 5.49 11.05
C THR A 188 16.01 5.08 11.03
N ARG A 189 16.93 6.06 10.94
CA ARG A 189 18.39 5.82 10.91
C ARG A 189 18.95 5.35 12.25
N SER A 190 18.28 5.69 13.35
CA SER A 190 18.66 5.30 14.71
C SER A 190 17.50 4.63 15.43
N THR A 191 17.81 4.07 16.60
CA THR A 191 16.84 3.63 17.62
C THR A 191 16.85 4.60 18.81
N GLY A 192 16.02 4.35 19.84
CA GLY A 192 16.07 5.06 21.12
C GLY A 192 14.97 6.11 21.33
N GLY A 193 15.18 7.04 22.26
CA GLY A 193 14.12 7.98 22.69
C GLY A 193 13.61 8.91 21.58
N ARG A 194 14.49 9.37 20.67
CA ARG A 194 14.12 10.32 19.61
C ARG A 194 13.06 9.76 18.65
N VAL A 195 13.09 8.45 18.38
CA VAL A 195 12.12 7.84 17.48
C VAL A 195 10.73 7.71 18.10
N LEU A 196 10.57 7.88 19.42
CA LEU A 196 9.25 7.87 20.06
C LEU A 196 8.39 9.07 19.62
N LYS A 197 9.00 10.25 19.42
CA LYS A 197 8.28 11.44 18.93
C LYS A 197 7.73 11.22 17.52
N ILE A 198 8.43 10.46 16.68
CA ILE A 198 7.95 10.07 15.35
C ILE A 198 6.62 9.31 15.46
N ARG A 199 6.50 8.38 16.40
CA ARG A 199 5.25 7.63 16.63
C ARG A 199 4.09 8.56 16.95
N GLU A 200 4.28 9.45 17.92
CA GLU A 200 3.21 10.35 18.38
C GLU A 200 2.78 11.31 17.28
N THR A 201 3.73 11.93 16.59
CA THR A 201 3.44 12.80 15.45
C THR A 201 2.72 12.04 14.34
N TRP A 202 3.18 10.84 14.00
CA TRP A 202 2.55 10.04 12.94
C TRP A 202 1.13 9.63 13.30
N LYS A 203 0.91 9.15 14.53
CA LYS A 203 -0.41 8.77 15.04
C LYS A 203 -1.41 9.93 15.00
N ASN A 204 -0.96 11.12 15.40
CA ASN A 204 -1.79 12.33 15.39
C ASN A 204 -2.08 12.81 13.97
N TYR A 205 -1.07 12.82 13.09
CA TYR A 205 -1.23 13.24 11.70
C TYR A 205 -2.24 12.35 10.95
N LEU A 206 -2.16 11.03 11.16
CA LEU A 206 -3.07 10.05 10.55
C LEU A 206 -4.48 10.04 11.18
N GLN A 207 -4.70 10.80 12.26
CA GLN A 207 -5.95 10.81 13.03
C GLN A 207 -6.36 9.39 13.45
N CYS A 208 -5.40 8.60 13.90
CA CYS A 208 -5.64 7.22 14.30
C CYS A 208 -6.54 7.13 15.54
N PRO A 209 -7.44 6.14 15.61
CA PRO A 209 -8.14 5.81 16.85
C PRO A 209 -7.18 5.62 18.04
N PRO A 210 -7.58 5.96 19.28
CA PRO A 210 -6.69 5.93 20.44
C PRO A 210 -6.03 4.56 20.70
N ASN A 211 -6.73 3.46 20.39
CA ASN A 211 -6.27 2.08 20.56
C ASN A 211 -5.37 1.58 19.41
N THR A 212 -5.05 2.41 18.42
CA THR A 212 -4.17 2.02 17.32
C THR A 212 -2.75 1.76 17.84
N ILE A 213 -2.24 0.57 17.53
CA ILE A 213 -0.92 0.10 17.95
C ILE A 213 0.10 0.43 16.87
N PHE A 214 1.21 1.04 17.31
CA PHE A 214 2.41 1.23 16.51
C PHE A 214 3.54 0.46 17.19
N GLU A 215 4.15 -0.47 16.48
CA GLU A 215 5.22 -1.34 16.99
C GLU A 215 6.57 -0.88 16.43
N PHE A 216 7.59 -0.70 17.28
CA PHE A 216 8.94 -0.42 16.80
C PHE A 216 9.74 -1.72 16.66
N LYS A 217 10.36 -1.93 15.50
CA LYS A 217 11.22 -3.08 15.22
C LYS A 217 12.61 -2.62 14.81
N SER A 218 13.64 -2.97 15.59
CA SER A 218 15.04 -2.72 15.21
C SER A 218 15.45 -3.60 14.03
N HIS A 219 16.24 -3.05 13.11
CA HIS A 219 16.76 -3.81 11.98
C HIS A 219 17.76 -4.90 12.39
N ARG A 220 18.60 -4.66 13.42
CA ARG A 220 19.54 -5.66 13.96
C ARG A 220 18.83 -6.84 14.62
N GLY A 221 17.76 -6.56 15.38
CA GLY A 221 16.98 -7.60 16.07
C GLY A 221 16.10 -8.45 15.14
N ALA A 222 15.89 -8.02 13.88
CA ALA A 222 15.05 -8.73 12.92
C ALA A 222 15.80 -9.86 12.17
N LEU A 223 17.12 -9.96 12.27
CA LEU A 223 17.92 -10.99 11.57
C LEU A 223 17.54 -12.42 12.00
N PRO A 224 17.40 -12.74 13.31
CA PRO A 224 16.99 -14.08 13.73
C PRO A 224 15.56 -14.44 13.32
N GLU A 225 14.62 -13.49 13.43
CA GLU A 225 13.21 -13.68 13.06
C GLU A 225 13.04 -13.90 11.55
N ARG A 226 13.77 -13.15 10.73
CA ARG A 226 13.76 -13.28 9.26
C ARG A 226 14.40 -14.58 8.78
N ALA A 227 15.52 -15.00 9.38
CA ALA A 227 16.13 -16.29 9.07
C ALA A 227 15.15 -17.45 9.40
N HIS A 228 14.44 -17.36 10.52
CA HIS A 228 13.43 -18.34 10.88
C HIS A 228 12.24 -18.37 9.89
N LEU A 229 11.74 -17.20 9.46
CA LEU A 229 10.67 -17.10 8.46
C LEU A 229 11.10 -17.60 7.07
N ALA A 230 12.32 -17.28 6.64
CA ALA A 230 12.87 -17.77 5.38
C ALA A 230 13.04 -19.29 5.40
N ASN A 231 13.54 -19.85 6.50
CA ASN A 231 13.64 -21.30 6.69
C ASN A 231 12.25 -21.96 6.67
N LYS A 232 11.24 -21.35 7.31
CA LYS A 232 9.87 -21.87 7.30
C LYS A 232 9.24 -21.85 5.90
N ALA A 233 9.49 -20.80 5.12
CA ALA A 233 9.03 -20.69 3.74
C ALA A 233 9.72 -21.72 2.83
N ALA A 234 11.04 -21.90 2.97
CA ALA A 234 11.81 -22.91 2.22
C ALA A 234 11.35 -24.34 2.56
N LEU A 235 11.13 -24.64 3.84
CA LEU A 235 10.58 -25.94 4.26
C LEU A 235 9.18 -26.18 3.70
N SER A 236 8.32 -25.15 3.64
CA SER A 236 6.99 -25.29 3.04
C SER A 236 7.03 -25.50 1.52
N HIS A 237 8.00 -24.89 0.83
CA HIS A 237 8.23 -25.10 -0.60
C HIS A 237 8.71 -26.53 -0.87
N ASN A 238 9.70 -27.01 -0.12
CA ASN A 238 10.22 -28.38 -0.24
C ASN A 238 9.16 -29.43 0.15
N ALA A 239 8.33 -29.15 1.15
CA ALA A 239 7.23 -30.04 1.53
C ALA A 239 6.16 -30.11 0.42
N PHE A 240 5.87 -29.00 -0.24
CA PHE A 240 4.96 -28.96 -1.39
C PHE A 240 5.53 -29.73 -2.59
N GLU A 241 6.81 -29.56 -2.93
CA GLU A 241 7.47 -30.36 -3.97
C GLU A 241 7.48 -31.85 -3.63
N SER A 242 7.74 -32.23 -2.37
CA SER A 242 7.69 -33.63 -1.95
C SER A 242 6.29 -34.27 -2.02
N LEU A 243 5.23 -33.45 -1.95
CA LEU A 243 3.84 -33.89 -2.12
C LEU A 243 3.47 -34.06 -3.60
N PHE A 244 4.13 -33.33 -4.51
CA PHE A 244 3.94 -33.47 -5.95
C PHE A 244 4.84 -34.56 -6.56
N ASP A 245 6.03 -34.79 -6.03
CA ASP A 245 6.92 -35.88 -6.47
C ASP A 245 6.45 -37.27 -5.99
N GLY A 246 5.54 -37.32 -5.01
CA GLY A 246 4.98 -38.57 -4.48
C GLY A 246 3.95 -39.26 -5.38
N GLU A 247 3.34 -38.56 -6.34
CA GLU A 247 2.30 -39.14 -7.22
C GLU A 247 2.80 -39.50 -8.64
N TYR A 248 4.04 -39.17 -9.00
CA TYR A 248 4.59 -39.50 -10.33
C TYR A 248 5.38 -40.82 -10.40
N HIS A 249 5.63 -41.47 -9.26
CA HIS A 249 6.36 -42.75 -9.23
C HIS A 249 5.48 -44.01 -9.17
N GLU A 250 4.16 -43.89 -9.15
CA GLU A 250 3.23 -45.03 -9.12
C GLU A 250 2.55 -45.34 -10.47
N PHE A 251 2.87 -44.60 -11.54
CA PHE A 251 2.28 -44.82 -12.88
C PHE A 251 3.25 -45.29 -13.98
N LEU A 252 4.50 -45.64 -13.64
CA LEU A 252 5.48 -46.19 -14.61
C LEU A 252 6.04 -47.58 -14.24
N ALA A 253 5.42 -48.29 -13.30
CA ALA A 253 5.82 -49.65 -12.89
C ALA A 253 4.93 -50.77 -13.47
N CYS A 254 4.12 -50.49 -14.50
CA CYS A 254 3.19 -51.47 -15.07
C CYS A 254 3.29 -51.51 -16.61
N ASP A 255 4.46 -51.81 -17.14
CA ASP A 255 4.58 -52.26 -18.54
C ASP A 255 5.91 -52.98 -18.79
N HIS A 256 6.10 -54.14 -18.16
CA HIS A 256 7.16 -55.09 -18.55
C HIS A 256 6.93 -56.47 -17.93
N THR A 257 5.89 -57.22 -18.36
CA THR A 257 5.91 -58.70 -18.27
C THR A 257 4.79 -59.36 -19.08
N ILE A 258 4.89 -59.40 -20.42
CA ILE A 258 4.29 -60.52 -21.19
C ILE A 258 5.18 -60.82 -22.41
N SER A 259 6.18 -61.67 -22.21
CA SER A 259 6.58 -62.66 -23.23
C SER A 259 7.38 -63.76 -22.56
N GLU A 260 6.78 -64.93 -22.36
CA GLU A 260 7.32 -66.23 -22.77
C GLU A 260 6.55 -67.41 -22.15
N SER A 261 6.43 -68.45 -22.97
CA SER A 261 6.21 -69.87 -22.65
C SER A 261 4.78 -70.37 -22.43
N LEU A 262 4.19 -70.89 -23.52
CA LEU A 262 3.58 -72.22 -23.48
C LEU A 262 4.15 -73.07 -24.62
N THR A 263 5.06 -73.94 -24.23
CA THR A 263 5.51 -75.14 -24.97
C THR A 263 4.37 -76.15 -25.06
N THR A 264 4.22 -76.83 -26.21
CA THR A 264 4.33 -78.30 -26.27
C THR A 264 4.39 -78.85 -27.71
N PRO A 265 5.08 -80.00 -27.93
CA PRO A 265 5.40 -80.54 -29.26
C PRO A 265 4.61 -81.83 -29.59
N VAL A 266 4.41 -82.16 -30.87
CA VAL A 266 4.43 -83.56 -31.40
C VAL A 266 4.75 -83.58 -32.92
N GLN A 267 5.93 -84.10 -33.21
CA GLN A 267 6.39 -85.05 -34.25
C GLN A 267 5.76 -85.14 -35.67
N HIS A 268 6.69 -85.11 -36.64
CA HIS A 268 6.87 -85.96 -37.83
C HIS A 268 5.71 -86.25 -38.79
N LEU A 269 5.94 -85.94 -40.07
CA LEU A 269 5.90 -86.96 -41.15
C LEU A 269 6.79 -86.54 -42.33
N TYR A 270 7.53 -87.52 -42.84
CA TYR A 270 8.39 -87.50 -44.02
C TYR A 270 7.57 -87.53 -45.33
N HIS A 271 8.25 -87.11 -46.40
CA HIS A 271 7.91 -87.10 -47.83
C HIS A 271 7.10 -85.91 -48.38
#